data_AF-A0A060BNU1-F1
#
_entry.id   AF-A0A060BNU1-F1
#
_cell.length_a   1.000
_cell.length_b   1.000
_cell.length_c   1.000
_cell.angle_alpha   90.00
_cell.angle_beta   90.00
_cell.angle_gamma   90.00
#
_symmetry.space_group_name_H-M   'P 1'
#
loop_
_entity.id
_entity.type
_entity.pdbx_description
1 polymer ?
#
loop_
_entity_poly.entity_id
_entity_poly.type
_entity_poly.pdbx_seq_one_letter_code
_entity_poly.pdbx_strand_id
1 'polypeptide(L)' 'MAGVVAAHHLMLAHGKAVGALRERFGPGQQVGITLNLTVPAPYDPSSAADREAAADVDTFWNRLFLDPLLTASHEARL' A
#
# COMPACT_ATOMS: atom_id res chain seq x y z
N MET A 1 10.75 -11.74 4.35
CA MET A 1 10.00 -11.09 5.46
C MET A 1 10.47 -9.68 5.82
N ALA A 2 11.76 -9.34 5.79
CA ALA A 2 12.25 -7.99 6.14
C ALA A 2 11.52 -6.84 5.41
N GLY A 3 11.16 -7.03 4.13
CA GLY A 3 10.43 -6.02 3.34
C GLY A 3 9.04 -5.67 3.87
N VAL A 4 8.26 -6.66 4.34
CA VAL A 4 6.91 -6.44 4.91
C VAL A 4 6.98 -5.66 6.22
N VAL A 5 7.95 -5.99 7.08
CA VAL A 5 8.19 -5.27 8.33
C VAL A 5 8.61 -3.82 8.06
N ALA A 6 9.47 -3.60 7.06
CA ALA A 6 9.85 -2.25 6.64
C ALA A 6 8.63 -1.46 6.13
N ALA A 7 7.79 -2.06 5.27
CA ALA A 7 6.57 -1.43 4.78
C ALA A 7 5.61 -1.05 5.91
N HIS A 8 5.42 -1.93 6.90
CA HIS A 8 4.60 -1.64 8.08
C HIS A 8 5.10 -0.39 8.84
N HIS A 9 6.40 -0.31 9.11
CA HIS A 9 6.97 0.86 9.77
C HIS A 9 6.89 2.13 8.93
N LEU A 10 7.04 2.04 7.60
CA LEU A 10 6.84 3.17 6.70
C LEU A 10 5.40 3.70 6.79
N MET A 11 4.40 2.81 6.82
CA MET A 11 3.00 3.21 6.93
C MET A 11 2.67 3.82 8.30
N LEU A 12 3.22 3.28 9.39
CA LEU A 12 3.10 3.90 10.73
C LEU A 12 3.76 5.28 10.78
N ALA A 13 4.95 5.42 10.20
CA ALA A 13 5.65 6.70 10.15
C ALA A 13 4.87 7.74 9.32
N HIS A 14 4.31 7.32 8.18
CA HIS A 14 3.46 8.19 7.36
C HIS A 14 2.26 8.73 8.14
N GLY A 15 1.49 7.86 8.81
CA GLY A 15 0.32 8.29 9.59
C GLY A 15 0.68 9.28 10.71
N LYS A 16 1.77 9.02 11.44
CA LYS A 16 2.27 9.92 12.49
C LYS A 16 2.72 11.27 11.92
N ALA A 17 3.44 11.27 10.81
CA ALA A 17 3.93 12.49 10.17
C ALA A 17 2.77 13.34 9.63
N VAL A 18 1.79 12.73 8.96
CA VAL A 18 0.60 13.43 8.46
C VAL A 18 -0.16 14.10 9.59
N GLY A 19 -0.35 13.42 10.73
CA GLY A 19 -0.99 14.00 11.91
C GLY A 19 -0.25 15.24 12.41
N ALA A 20 1.06 15.12 12.67
CA ALA A 20 1.88 16.22 13.16
C ALA A 20 1.94 17.42 12.20
N LEU A 21 2.00 17.16 10.88
CA LEU A 21 2.01 18.22 9.86
C LEU A 21 0.68 18.97 9.81
N ARG A 22 -0.46 18.26 9.90
CA ARG A 22 -1.80 18.88 9.93
C ARG A 22 -2.00 19.72 11.19
N GLU A 23 -1.55 19.23 12.35
CA GLU A 23 -1.59 19.99 13.61
C GLU A 23 -0.75 21.27 13.52
N ARG A 24 0.44 21.20 12.91
CA ARG A 24 1.37 22.34 12.83
C ARG A 24 0.95 23.42 11.84
N PHE A 25 0.48 23.04 10.65
CA PHE A 25 0.28 23.98 9.55
C PHE A 25 -1.17 24.42 9.37
N GLY A 26 -2.12 23.78 10.06
CA GLY A 26 -3.53 24.15 10.04
C GLY A 26 -4.26 23.76 8.74
N PRO A 27 -5.54 24.13 8.64
CA PRO A 27 -6.38 23.78 7.49
C PRO A 27 -5.90 24.45 6.19
N GLY A 28 -6.06 23.75 5.07
CA GLY A 28 -5.71 24.25 3.72
C GLY A 28 -4.40 23.73 3.15
N GLN A 29 -3.54 23.10 3.95
CA GLN A 29 -2.33 22.43 3.47
C GLN A 29 -2.62 20.97 3.10
N GLN A 30 -2.21 20.57 1.89
CA GLN A 30 -2.34 19.20 1.41
C GLN A 30 -1.09 18.39 1.77
N VAL A 31 -1.28 17.28 2.46
CA VAL A 31 -0.21 16.33 2.82
C VAL A 31 -0.67 14.95 2.37
N GLY A 32 0.19 14.25 1.64
CA GLY A 32 -0.08 12.92 1.09
C GLY A 32 1.18 12.08 0.99
N ILE A 33 1.12 11.03 0.17
CA ILE A 33 2.21 10.09 -0.11
C ILE A 33 2.30 9.86 -1.61
N THR A 34 3.51 9.57 -2.11
CA THR A 34 3.73 9.09 -3.47
C THR A 34 3.84 7.57 -3.45
N LEU A 35 3.12 6.90 -4.35
CA LEU A 35 3.08 5.45 -4.45
C LEU A 35 3.59 4.99 -5.81
N ASN A 36 4.40 3.94 -5.83
CA ASN A 36 4.85 3.26 -7.04
C ASN A 36 3.88 2.14 -7.40
N LEU A 37 2.73 2.50 -7.97
CA LEU A 37 1.70 1.53 -8.33
C LEU A 37 2.00 0.86 -9.68
N THR A 38 1.51 -0.37 -9.83
CA THR A 38 1.53 -1.10 -11.10
C THR A 38 0.15 -1.65 -11.43
N VAL A 39 -0.08 -1.99 -12.70
CA VAL A 39 -1.30 -2.67 -13.15
C VAL A 39 -0.94 -4.12 -13.48
N PRO A 40 -1.00 -5.04 -12.49
CA PRO A 40 -0.71 -6.43 -12.73
C PRO A 40 -1.79 -7.06 -13.60
N ALA A 41 -1.37 -7.78 -14.63
CA ALA A 41 -2.25 -8.54 -15.50
C ALA A 41 -1.70 -9.96 -15.67
N PRO A 42 -2.56 -10.99 -15.68
CA PRO A 42 -2.13 -12.34 -16.01
C PRO A 42 -1.61 -12.38 -17.46
N TYR A 43 -0.59 -13.20 -17.72
CA TYR A 43 -0.11 -13.39 -19.08
C TYR A 43 -1.15 -14.12 -19.94
N ASP A 44 -1.70 -15.22 -19.45
CA ASP A 44 -2.91 -15.89 -19.95
C ASP A 44 -4.07 -15.74 -18.94
N PRO A 45 -5.13 -14.96 -19.25
CA PRO A 45 -6.28 -14.82 -18.36
C PRO A 45 -7.05 -16.12 -18.06
N SER A 46 -6.94 -17.14 -18.92
CA SER A 46 -7.59 -18.44 -18.72
C SER A 46 -6.82 -19.33 -17.74
N SER A 47 -5.50 -19.13 -17.61
CA SER A 47 -4.63 -19.81 -16.66
C SER A 47 -4.92 -19.40 -15.21
N ALA A 48 -5.20 -20.36 -14.34
CA ALA A 48 -5.38 -20.10 -12.92
C ALA A 48 -4.08 -19.61 -12.25
N ALA A 49 -2.94 -20.17 -12.65
CA ALA A 49 -1.63 -19.81 -12.11
C ALA A 49 -1.24 -18.37 -12.45
N ASP A 50 -1.56 -17.91 -13.68
CA ASP A 50 -1.23 -16.55 -14.11
C ASP A 50 -2.08 -15.51 -13.38
N ARG A 51 -3.36 -15.84 -13.12
CA ARG A 51 -4.25 -15.00 -12.30
C ARG A 51 -3.77 -14.91 -10.86
N GLU A 52 -3.29 -16.02 -10.30
CA GLU A 52 -2.74 -16.04 -8.94
C GLU A 52 -1.45 -15.21 -8.85
N ALA A 53 -0.54 -15.37 -9.81
CA ALA A 53 0.68 -14.56 -9.87
C ALA A 53 0.37 -13.04 -9.99
N ALA A 54 -0.62 -12.66 -10.80
CA ALA A 54 -1.05 -11.27 -10.90
C ALA A 54 -1.63 -10.75 -9.56
N ALA A 55 -2.40 -11.57 -8.84
CA ALA A 55 -2.95 -11.22 -7.54
C ALA A 55 -1.86 -11.07 -6.46
N ASP A 56 -0.81 -11.89 -6.50
CA ASP A 56 0.31 -11.77 -5.57
C ASP A 56 1.11 -10.48 -5.85
N VAL A 57 1.34 -10.14 -7.12
CA VAL A 57 1.97 -8.86 -7.49
C VAL A 57 1.10 -7.69 -7.00
N ASP A 58 -0.21 -7.72 -7.20
CA ASP A 58 -1.11 -6.68 -6.67
C ASP A 58 -1.00 -6.54 -5.15
N THR A 59 -0.95 -7.68 -4.44
CA THR A 59 -0.81 -7.72 -2.98
C THR A 59 0.47 -7.03 -2.52
N PHE A 60 1.63 -7.42 -3.07
CA PHE A 60 2.92 -6.93 -2.60
C PHE A 60 3.29 -5.53 -3.12
N TRP A 61 2.87 -5.17 -4.34
CA TRP A 61 3.25 -3.90 -4.97
C TRP A 61 2.29 -2.76 -4.65
N ASN A 62 0.98 -3.06 -4.61
CA ASN A 62 -0.06 -2.04 -4.44
C ASN A 62 -0.64 -2.10 -3.01
N ARG A 63 -1.21 -3.25 -2.64
CA ARG A 63 -2.10 -3.35 -1.46
C ARG A 63 -1.38 -3.33 -0.13
N LEU A 64 -0.12 -3.74 -0.09
CA LEU A 64 0.75 -3.59 1.09
C LEU A 64 0.81 -2.13 1.59
N PHE A 65 0.63 -1.15 0.69
CA PHE A 65 0.60 0.28 1.02
C PHE A 65 -0.80 0.90 0.96
N LEU A 66 -1.64 0.48 0.01
CA LEU A 66 -2.99 1.04 -0.17
C LEU A 66 -3.96 0.61 0.93
N ASP A 67 -3.92 -0.64 1.38
CA ASP A 67 -4.90 -1.13 2.36
C ASP A 67 -4.77 -0.39 3.70
N PRO A 68 -3.57 -0.19 4.29
CA PRO A 68 -3.42 0.62 5.49
C PRO A 68 -3.89 2.08 5.34
N LEU A 69 -3.79 2.65 4.12
CA LEU A 69 -4.24 4.01 3.83
C LEU A 69 -5.77 4.12 3.76
N LEU A 70 -6.43 3.11 3.17
CA LEU A 70 -7.85 3.16 2.83
C LEU A 70 -8.75 2.48 3.87
N THR A 71 -8.25 1.42 4.51
CA THR A 71 -9.04 0.59 5.43
C THR A 71 -8.43 0.49 6.84
N ALA A 72 -7.25 1.09 7.05
CA ALA A 72 -6.49 0.99 8.30
C ALA A 72 -6.15 -0.47 8.69
N SER A 73 -6.07 -1.38 7.72
CA SER A 73 -5.72 -2.78 7.91
C SER A 73 -4.85 -3.29 6.76
N HIS A 74 -4.09 -4.36 7.00
CA HIS A 74 -3.46 -5.13 5.92
C HIS A 74 -4.39 -6.28 5.52
N GLU A 75 -4.47 -6.61 4.23
CA GLU A 75 -5.24 -7.79 3.82
C GLU A 75 -4.67 -9.09 4.42
N ALA A 76 -5.55 -10.07 4.65
CA ALA A 76 -5.23 -11.39 5.16
C ALA A 76 -4.40 -12.29 4.21
N ARG A 77 -4.14 -11.87 2.96
CA ARG A 77 -3.28 -12.63 2.02
C ARG A 77 -1.77 -12.39 2.26
N LEU A 78 -1.42 -11.46 3.16
CA LEU A 78 -0.05 -11.19 3.62
C LEU A 78 0.41 -12.12 4.75
#